data_AF-A0A6N6WPB7-F1
#
_entry.id   AF-A0A6N6WPB7-F1
#
_cell.length_a   1.000
_cell.length_b   1.000
_cell.length_c   1.000
_cell.angle_alpha   90.00
_cell.angle_beta   90.00
_cell.angle_gamma   90.00
#
_symmetry.space_group_name_H-M   'P 1'
#
loop_
_entity.id
_entity.type
_entity.pdbx_description
1 polymer ?
#
loop_
_entity_poly.entity_id
_entity_poly.type
_entity_poly.pdbx_seq_one_letter_code
_entity_poly.pdbx_strand_id
1 'polypeptide(L)'
;MLSQIQRFGGAMFTPVLLFPFAGIVVGLAILLQNPMFVGESLTDPNSLFAQIVHIIEEGGWTVFRNMPLIFAVGLPIGLAKQAQRRACLAVMVSFLTWNYFINAMGMTWGSYFGVDFTQDAVAGSGLTMMAGIKTLDTSIIGAIIISGIVTALHNRLF
;
A
#
# COMPACT_ATOMS: atom_id res chain seq x y z
N MET A 1 13.96 -2.38 -25.47
CA MET A 1 13.64 -1.34 -24.45
C MET A 1 12.15 -1.02 -24.42
N LEU A 2 11.53 -0.69 -25.56
CA LEU A 2 10.10 -0.39 -25.64
C LEU A 2 9.20 -1.52 -25.08
N SER A 3 9.51 -2.78 -25.41
CA SER A 3 8.76 -3.95 -24.91
C SER A 3 8.87 -4.16 -23.39
N GLN A 4 9.98 -3.79 -22.78
CA GLN A 4 10.16 -3.89 -21.32
C GLN A 4 9.39 -2.79 -20.59
N ILE A 5 9.40 -1.57 -21.13
CA ILE A 5 8.61 -0.45 -20.62
C ILE A 5 7.11 -0.76 -20.73
N GLN A 6 6.67 -1.31 -21.88
CA GLN A 6 5.28 -1.75 -22.07
C GLN A 6 4.87 -2.85 -21.10
N ARG A 7 5.74 -3.87 -20.89
CA ARG A 7 5.47 -4.92 -19.90
C ARG A 7 5.43 -4.39 -18.48
N PHE A 8 6.31 -3.46 -18.14
CA PHE A 8 6.31 -2.81 -16.83
C PHE A 8 5.04 -1.99 -16.62
N GLY A 9 4.67 -1.13 -17.56
CA GLY A 9 3.40 -0.38 -17.51
C GLY A 9 2.18 -1.31 -17.45
N GLY A 10 2.19 -2.41 -18.19
CA GLY A 10 1.15 -3.44 -18.12
C GLY A 10 1.08 -4.14 -16.76
N ALA A 11 2.21 -4.42 -16.13
CA ALA A 11 2.25 -5.02 -14.79
C ALA A 11 1.77 -4.06 -13.70
N MET A 12 2.02 -2.76 -13.85
CA MET A 12 1.49 -1.73 -12.94
C MET A 12 -0.03 -1.59 -13.02
N PHE A 13 -0.67 -2.03 -14.10
CA PHE A 13 -2.12 -2.00 -14.24
C PHE A 13 -2.81 -2.92 -13.23
N THR A 14 -2.23 -4.08 -12.92
CA THR A 14 -2.81 -5.07 -12.00
C THR A 14 -3.18 -4.50 -10.63
N PRO A 15 -2.28 -3.82 -9.88
CA PRO A 15 -2.66 -3.19 -8.62
C PRO A 15 -3.59 -1.98 -8.79
N VAL A 16 -3.46 -1.21 -9.87
CA VAL A 16 -4.27 -0.01 -10.13
C VAL A 16 -5.74 -0.34 -10.35
N LEU A 17 -6.06 -1.52 -10.89
CA LEU A 17 -7.44 -1.98 -11.09
C LEU A 17 -8.29 -2.04 -9.82
N LEU A 18 -7.67 -2.09 -8.64
CA LEU A 18 -8.39 -2.09 -7.36
C LEU A 18 -8.91 -0.69 -6.98
N PHE A 19 -8.31 0.37 -7.54
CA PHE A 19 -8.57 1.75 -7.12
C PHE A 19 -9.95 2.27 -7.51
N PRO A 20 -10.48 2.00 -8.73
CA PRO A 20 -11.81 2.46 -9.10
C PRO A 20 -12.90 1.90 -8.17
N PHE A 21 -12.83 0.60 -7.87
CA PHE A 21 -13.79 -0.02 -6.95
C PHE A 21 -13.68 0.59 -5.55
N ALA A 22 -12.48 0.64 -4.98
CA ALA A 22 -12.25 1.22 -3.65
C ALA A 22 -12.69 2.69 -3.58
N GLY A 23 -12.39 3.48 -4.62
CA GLY A 23 -12.77 4.88 -4.72
C GLY A 23 -14.28 5.09 -4.82
N ILE A 24 -15.00 4.24 -5.57
CA ILE A 24 -16.47 4.30 -5.64
C ILE A 24 -17.07 3.96 -4.27
N VAL A 25 -16.59 2.90 -3.61
CA VAL A 25 -17.09 2.49 -2.28
C VAL A 25 -16.89 3.61 -1.25
N VAL A 26 -15.67 4.16 -1.17
CA VAL A 26 -15.36 5.27 -0.26
C VAL A 26 -16.17 6.52 -0.61
N GLY A 27 -16.25 6.88 -1.89
CA GLY A 27 -17.02 8.04 -2.34
C GLY A 27 -18.52 7.94 -2.02
N LEU A 28 -19.13 6.78 -2.23
CA LEU A 28 -20.52 6.54 -1.85
C LEU A 28 -20.70 6.54 -0.33
N ALA A 29 -19.81 5.93 0.43
CA ALA A 29 -19.90 5.91 1.89
C ALA A 29 -19.79 7.32 2.50
N ILE A 30 -18.87 8.15 1.99
CA ILE A 30 -18.74 9.56 2.40
C ILE A 30 -19.99 10.36 2.03
N LEU A 31 -20.56 10.13 0.84
CA LEU A 31 -21.79 10.79 0.41
C LEU A 31 -22.97 10.40 1.31
N LEU A 32 -23.08 9.12 1.69
CA LEU A 32 -24.15 8.62 2.57
C LEU A 32 -24.02 9.09 4.02
N GLN A 33 -22.82 9.49 4.47
CA GLN A 33 -22.58 10.12 5.76
C GLN A 33 -22.84 11.64 5.75
N ASN A 34 -23.13 12.23 4.59
CA ASN A 34 -23.36 13.66 4.48
C ASN A 34 -24.81 14.02 4.89
N PRO A 35 -25.01 14.84 5.94
CA PRO A 35 -26.35 15.18 6.43
C PRO A 35 -27.21 15.90 5.38
N MET A 36 -26.60 16.61 4.42
CA MET A 36 -27.34 17.26 3.34
C MET A 36 -28.00 16.27 2.38
N PHE A 37 -27.47 15.05 2.26
CA PHE A 37 -27.98 14.04 1.33
C PHE A 37 -28.93 13.04 1.99
N VAL A 38 -28.64 12.62 3.22
CA VAL A 38 -29.37 11.53 3.89
C VAL A 38 -30.19 12.00 5.10
N GLY A 39 -29.94 13.23 5.57
CA GLY A 39 -30.63 13.83 6.72
C GLY A 39 -29.91 13.55 8.04
N GLU A 40 -29.99 14.52 8.95
CA GLU A 40 -29.22 14.55 10.21
C GLU A 40 -29.50 13.36 11.15
N SER A 41 -30.73 12.82 11.15
CA SER A 41 -31.10 11.71 12.03
C SER A 41 -30.43 10.39 11.67
N LEU A 42 -30.15 10.17 10.38
CA LEU A 42 -29.50 8.95 9.89
C LEU A 42 -27.99 9.07 9.93
N THR A 43 -27.45 10.28 9.78
CA THR A 43 -26.01 10.57 9.82
C THR A 43 -25.47 10.85 11.22
N ASP A 44 -26.32 10.84 12.25
CA ASP A 44 -25.89 10.85 13.66
C ASP A 44 -24.90 9.67 13.90
N PRO A 45 -23.71 9.89 14.47
CA PRO A 45 -22.76 8.82 14.79
C PRO A 45 -23.34 7.68 15.65
N ASN A 46 -24.39 7.96 16.43
CA ASN A 46 -25.08 6.96 17.26
C ASN A 46 -26.15 6.18 16.49
N SER A 47 -26.50 6.59 15.27
CA SER A 47 -27.41 5.88 14.40
C SER A 47 -26.74 4.62 13.85
N LEU A 48 -27.51 3.52 13.85
CA LEU A 48 -27.07 2.24 13.28
C LEU A 48 -26.74 2.37 11.79
N PHE A 49 -27.39 3.28 11.07
CA PHE A 49 -27.08 3.53 9.66
C PHE A 49 -25.68 4.13 9.49
N ALA A 50 -25.36 5.20 10.22
CA ALA A 50 -24.05 5.84 10.15
C ALA A 50 -22.91 4.87 10.52
N GLN A 51 -23.12 4.04 11.55
CA GLN A 51 -22.14 3.02 11.96
C GLN A 51 -21.90 1.97 10.87
N ILE A 52 -22.95 1.46 10.23
CA ILE A 52 -22.81 0.50 9.12
C ILE A 52 -22.06 1.14 7.95
N VAL A 53 -22.43 2.37 7.57
CA VAL A 53 -21.77 3.08 6.46
C VAL A 53 -20.30 3.33 6.78
N HIS A 54 -19.97 3.71 8.02
CA HIS A 54 -18.59 3.89 8.45
C HIS A 54 -17.79 2.57 8.39
N ILE A 55 -18.37 1.44 8.80
CA ILE A 55 -17.71 0.12 8.67
C ILE A 55 -17.41 -0.21 7.19
N ILE A 56 -18.34 0.11 6.28
CA ILE A 56 -18.13 -0.08 4.83
C ILE A 56 -17.04 0.86 4.32
N GLU A 57 -17.04 2.13 4.76
CA GLU A 57 -16.02 3.11 4.41
C GLU A 57 -14.62 2.63 4.80
N GLU A 58 -14.46 2.15 6.04
CA GLU A 58 -13.21 1.62 6.56
C GLU A 58 -12.72 0.43 5.73
N GLY A 59 -13.62 -0.44 5.29
CA GLY A 59 -13.32 -1.50 4.33
C GLY A 59 -12.81 -0.95 2.99
N GLY A 60 -13.44 0.09 2.46
CA GLY A 60 -13.04 0.76 1.21
C GLY A 60 -11.65 1.38 1.26
N TRP A 61 -11.25 1.93 2.42
CA TRP A 61 -9.93 2.52 2.61
C TRP A 61 -8.77 1.52 2.59
N THR A 62 -9.04 0.21 2.68
CA THR A 62 -8.02 -0.86 2.69
C THR A 62 -7.00 -0.71 1.57
N VAL A 63 -7.46 -0.44 0.34
CA VAL A 63 -6.59 -0.36 -0.84
C VAL A 63 -5.65 0.84 -0.78
N PHE A 64 -6.16 2.00 -0.33
CA PHE A 64 -5.37 3.21 -0.23
C PHE A 64 -4.38 3.17 0.94
N ARG A 65 -4.79 2.62 2.09
CA ARG A 65 -3.94 2.51 3.28
C ARG A 65 -2.83 1.46 3.13
N ASN A 66 -3.04 0.44 2.30
CA ASN A 66 -2.06 -0.63 2.03
C ASN A 66 -1.43 -0.52 0.64
N MET A 67 -1.50 0.66 0.02
CA MET A 67 -1.09 0.87 -1.37
C MET A 67 0.35 0.41 -1.68
N PRO A 68 1.36 0.69 -0.84
CA PRO A 68 2.71 0.19 -1.09
C PRO A 68 2.78 -1.34 -1.13
N LEU A 69 2.12 -2.01 -0.20
CA LEU A 69 2.11 -3.48 -0.13
C LEU A 69 1.39 -4.10 -1.34
N ILE A 70 0.27 -3.51 -1.76
CA ILE A 70 -0.48 -3.93 -2.94
C ILE A 70 0.37 -3.79 -4.21
N PHE A 71 1.13 -2.69 -4.36
CA PHE A 71 2.03 -2.52 -5.49
C PHE A 71 3.22 -3.47 -5.44
N ALA A 72 3.79 -3.72 -4.25
CA ALA A 72 4.88 -4.67 -4.09
C ALA A 72 4.47 -6.04 -4.61
N VAL A 73 3.32 -6.56 -4.17
CA VAL A 73 2.82 -7.90 -4.52
C VAL A 73 2.17 -7.94 -5.91
N GLY A 74 1.60 -6.84 -6.40
CA GLY A 74 0.91 -6.78 -7.68
C GLY A 74 1.84 -6.84 -8.88
N LEU A 75 3.02 -6.22 -8.80
CA LEU A 75 3.97 -6.14 -9.90
C LEU A 75 4.53 -7.51 -10.38
N PRO A 76 4.91 -8.48 -9.52
CA PRO A 76 5.37 -9.80 -9.97
C PRO A 76 4.30 -10.59 -10.71
N ILE A 77 3.01 -10.27 -10.56
CA ILE A 77 1.93 -10.92 -11.31
C ILE A 77 2.11 -10.69 -12.81
N GLY A 78 2.42 -9.46 -13.22
CA GLY A 78 2.64 -9.11 -14.63
C GLY A 78 4.09 -9.30 -15.12
N LEU A 79 5.06 -9.26 -14.22
CA LEU A 79 6.49 -9.30 -14.58
C LEU A 79 7.13 -10.69 -14.52
N ALA A 80 6.66 -11.60 -13.65
CA ALA A 80 7.25 -12.92 -13.52
C ALA A 80 6.93 -13.80 -14.74
N LYS A 81 7.95 -14.45 -15.32
CA LYS A 81 7.82 -15.34 -16.48
C LYS A 81 7.31 -16.72 -16.11
N GLN A 82 7.66 -17.19 -14.91
CA GLN A 82 7.30 -18.50 -14.38
C GLN A 82 6.92 -18.41 -12.91
N ALA A 83 6.11 -19.35 -12.44
CA ALA A 83 5.75 -19.48 -11.02
C ALA A 83 5.32 -18.16 -10.35
N GLN A 84 4.45 -17.38 -11.01
CA GLN A 84 4.02 -16.04 -10.57
C GLN A 84 3.61 -16.00 -9.08
N ARG A 85 2.86 -17.00 -8.61
CA ARG A 85 2.45 -17.11 -7.20
C ARG A 85 3.64 -17.16 -6.23
N ARG A 86 4.72 -17.87 -6.59
CA ARG A 86 5.94 -17.95 -5.79
C ARG A 86 6.71 -16.63 -5.83
N ALA A 87 6.76 -15.98 -7.00
CA ALA A 87 7.37 -14.66 -7.14
C ALA A 87 6.65 -13.61 -6.28
N CYS A 88 5.31 -13.63 -6.25
CA CYS A 88 4.50 -12.75 -5.40
C CYS A 88 4.83 -12.92 -3.91
N LEU A 89 4.89 -14.18 -3.45
CA LEU A 89 5.23 -14.49 -2.06
C LEU A 89 6.67 -14.05 -1.72
N ALA A 90 7.62 -14.32 -2.61
CA ALA A 90 9.01 -13.91 -2.44
C ALA A 90 9.13 -12.38 -2.33
N VAL A 91 8.47 -11.64 -3.24
CA VAL A 91 8.46 -10.17 -3.19
C VAL A 91 7.82 -9.66 -1.91
N MET A 92 6.69 -10.22 -1.48
CA MET A 92 6.02 -9.80 -0.24
C MET A 92 6.97 -9.91 0.95
N VAL A 93 7.61 -11.06 1.12
CA VAL A 93 8.55 -11.30 2.22
C VAL A 93 9.76 -10.39 2.11
N SER A 94 10.37 -10.27 0.92
CA SER A 94 11.52 -9.39 0.71
C SER A 94 11.22 -7.92 0.97
N PHE A 95 10.02 -7.45 0.62
CA PHE A 95 9.59 -6.08 0.87
C PHE A 95 9.39 -5.80 2.37
N LEU A 96 8.80 -6.74 3.12
CA LEU A 96 8.70 -6.62 4.57
C LEU A 96 10.07 -6.68 5.22
N THR A 97 10.95 -7.60 4.80
CA THR A 97 12.34 -7.69 5.28
C THR A 97 13.10 -6.38 5.04
N TRP A 98 12.93 -5.76 3.88
CA TRP A 98 13.53 -4.45 3.59
C TRP A 98 13.06 -3.37 4.56
N ASN A 99 11.77 -3.33 4.89
CA ASN A 99 11.23 -2.39 5.88
C ASN A 99 11.74 -2.68 7.31
N TYR A 100 11.91 -3.95 7.69
CA TYR A 100 12.57 -4.30 8.95
C TYR A 100 14.02 -3.84 9.00
N PHE A 101 14.76 -3.93 7.90
CA PHE A 101 16.13 -3.41 7.83
C PHE A 101 16.16 -1.89 7.96
N ILE A 102 15.25 -1.16 7.29
CA ILE A 102 15.14 0.30 7.46
C ILE A 102 14.83 0.65 8.92
N ASN A 103 13.87 -0.04 9.54
CA ASN A 103 13.54 0.16 10.93
C ASN A 103 14.76 -0.05 11.85
N ALA A 104 15.45 -1.18 11.72
CA ALA A 104 16.61 -1.51 12.54
C ALA A 104 17.77 -0.51 12.35
N MET A 105 18.03 -0.10 11.11
CA MET A 105 19.02 0.94 10.81
C MET A 105 18.60 2.29 11.39
N GLY A 106 17.32 2.65 11.32
CA GLY A 106 16.79 3.88 11.92
C GLY A 106 16.91 3.91 13.44
N MET A 107 16.63 2.79 14.11
CA MET A 107 16.78 2.67 15.55
C MET A 107 18.25 2.68 16.01
N THR A 108 19.16 2.14 15.20
CA THR A 108 20.59 2.01 15.57
C THR A 108 21.41 3.25 15.16
N TRP A 109 21.11 3.81 13.99
CA TRP A 109 21.91 4.85 13.33
C TRP A 109 21.08 6.06 12.89
N GLY A 110 19.85 6.23 13.38
CA GLY A 110 18.97 7.33 12.97
C GLY A 110 19.62 8.71 13.08
N SER A 111 20.36 8.95 14.17
CA SER A 111 21.10 10.21 14.39
C SER A 111 22.15 10.49 13.32
N TYR A 112 22.84 9.46 12.81
CA TYR A 112 23.82 9.58 11.73
C TYR A 112 23.15 9.97 10.40
N PHE A 113 21.96 9.43 10.13
CA PHE A 113 21.18 9.76 8.93
C PHE A 113 20.36 11.04 9.06
N GLY A 114 20.39 11.71 10.22
CA GLY A 114 19.56 12.88 10.49
C GLY A 114 18.06 12.57 10.57
N VAL A 115 17.69 11.32 10.87
CA VAL A 115 16.30 10.89 11.00
C VAL A 115 16.01 10.45 12.43
N ASP A 116 15.02 11.09 13.04
CA ASP A 116 14.61 10.79 14.40
C ASP A 116 13.52 9.70 14.45
N PHE A 117 13.96 8.45 14.60
CA PHE A 117 13.06 7.29 14.75
C PHE A 117 12.37 7.21 16.11
N THR A 118 12.57 8.16 17.03
CA THR A 118 11.79 8.25 18.27
C THR A 118 10.44 8.92 18.05
N GLN A 119 10.32 9.79 17.05
CA GLN A 119 9.08 10.51 16.73
C GLN A 119 8.00 9.62 16.12
N ASP A 120 6.73 9.90 16.40
CA ASP A 120 5.65 9.12 15.82
C ASP A 120 5.61 9.20 14.29
N ALA A 121 5.11 8.12 13.69
CA ALA A 121 4.92 8.00 12.24
C ALA A 121 3.66 8.79 11.80
N VAL A 122 3.79 10.11 11.81
CA VAL A 122 2.74 11.06 11.45
C VAL A 122 3.08 11.81 10.16
N ALA A 123 2.06 12.42 9.55
CA ALA A 123 2.26 13.24 8.36
C ALA A 123 3.31 14.34 8.62
N GLY A 124 4.31 14.42 7.75
CA GLY A 124 5.40 15.40 7.84
C GLY A 124 6.66 14.90 8.56
N SER A 125 6.65 13.77 9.29
CA SER A 125 7.87 13.22 9.91
C SER A 125 8.73 12.42 8.93
N GLY A 126 8.21 12.08 7.75
CA GLY A 126 8.87 11.20 6.78
C GLY A 126 8.89 9.73 7.22
N LEU A 127 8.19 9.40 8.31
CA LEU A 127 8.03 8.04 8.83
C LEU A 127 6.59 7.57 8.62
N THR A 128 6.43 6.28 8.39
CA THR A 128 5.13 5.64 8.22
C THR A 128 5.07 4.30 8.93
N MET A 129 3.85 3.83 9.21
CA MET A 129 3.61 2.48 9.72
C MET A 129 3.18 1.59 8.56
N MET A 130 3.98 0.56 8.28
CA MET A 130 3.72 -0.39 7.21
C MET A 130 3.65 -1.81 7.78
N ALA A 131 2.47 -2.43 7.73
CA ALA A 131 2.23 -3.78 8.28
C ALA A 131 2.74 -3.95 9.74
N GLY A 132 2.60 -2.91 10.56
CA GLY A 132 3.08 -2.88 11.95
C GLY A 132 4.55 -2.48 12.12
N ILE A 133 5.27 -2.17 11.04
CA ILE A 133 6.68 -1.79 11.05
C ILE A 133 6.81 -0.28 10.87
N LYS A 134 7.52 0.39 11.78
CA LYS A 134 7.87 1.81 11.64
C LYS A 134 9.03 1.97 10.66
N THR A 135 8.80 2.61 9.53
CA THR A 135 9.77 2.69 8.43
C THR A 135 9.77 4.08 7.81
N LEU A 136 10.70 4.34 6.90
CA LEU A 136 10.68 5.56 6.09
C LEU A 136 9.50 5.52 5.12
N ASP A 137 8.83 6.66 4.94
CA ASP A 137 7.74 6.78 3.97
C ASP A 137 8.28 6.83 2.53
N THR A 138 8.58 5.65 2.01
CA THR A 138 9.01 5.43 0.62
C THR A 138 7.83 5.26 -0.33
N SER A 139 6.59 5.29 0.21
CA SER A 139 5.34 5.12 -0.53
C SER A 139 5.39 3.97 -1.55
N ILE A 140 4.76 4.15 -2.71
CA ILE A 140 4.72 3.19 -3.81
C ILE A 140 6.10 3.00 -4.46
N ILE A 141 6.97 4.02 -4.43
CA ILE A 141 8.27 3.99 -5.11
C ILE A 141 9.15 2.89 -4.52
N GLY A 142 9.23 2.80 -3.19
CA GLY A 142 9.97 1.74 -2.50
C GLY A 142 9.46 0.34 -2.87
N ALA A 143 8.13 0.18 -2.92
CA ALA A 143 7.48 -1.06 -3.32
C ALA A 143 7.85 -1.49 -4.74
N ILE A 144 7.80 -0.57 -5.71
CA ILE A 144 8.14 -0.83 -7.11
C ILE A 144 9.61 -1.25 -7.25
N ILE A 145 10.53 -0.57 -6.56
CA ILE A 145 11.96 -0.85 -6.63
C ILE A 145 12.26 -2.27 -6.12
N ILE A 146 11.83 -2.59 -4.89
CA ILE A 146 12.09 -3.92 -4.31
C ILE A 146 11.41 -5.01 -5.13
N SER A 147 10.17 -4.79 -5.53
CA SER A 147 9.42 -5.74 -6.35
C SER A 147 10.08 -6.00 -7.70
N GLY A 148 10.54 -4.94 -8.37
CA GLY A 148 11.27 -5.05 -9.63
C GLY A 148 12.57 -5.83 -9.49
N ILE A 149 13.38 -5.54 -8.46
CA ILE A 149 14.64 -6.24 -8.19
C ILE A 149 14.39 -7.73 -7.93
N VAL A 150 13.49 -8.05 -7.00
CA VAL A 150 13.21 -9.44 -6.60
C VAL A 150 12.59 -10.22 -7.75
N THR A 151 11.69 -9.60 -8.53
CA THR A 151 11.11 -10.25 -9.71
C THR A 151 12.14 -10.46 -10.82
N ALA A 152 13.08 -9.53 -11.02
CA ALA A 152 14.16 -9.69 -11.98
C ALA A 152 15.09 -10.85 -11.60
N LEU A 153 15.41 -10.98 -10.30
CA LEU A 153 16.17 -12.12 -9.77
C LEU A 153 15.40 -13.43 -9.95
N HIS A 154 14.12 -13.46 -9.61
CA HIS A 154 13.26 -14.63 -9.81
C HIS A 154 13.28 -15.10 -11.27
N ASN A 155 13.11 -14.18 -12.22
CA ASN A 155 13.14 -14.47 -13.65
C ASN A 155 14.50 -14.92 -14.21
N ARG A 156 15.59 -14.70 -13.45
CA ARG A 156 16.94 -15.14 -13.84
C ARG A 156 17.27 -16.51 -13.26
N LEU A 157 16.74 -16.83 -12.09
CA LEU A 157 17.08 -18.04 -11.32
C LEU A 157 16.05 -19.17 -11.50
N PHE A 158 14.83 -18.86 -11.96
CA PHE A 158 13.72 -19.79 -12.22
C PHE A 158 13.14 -19.55 -13.61
#